data_AF-A0A2U3LEZ8-F1
#
_entry.id   AF-A0A2U3LEZ8-F1
#
_cell.length_a   1.000
_cell.length_b   1.000
_cell.length_c   1.000
_cell.angle_alpha   90.00
_cell.angle_beta   90.00
_cell.angle_gamma   90.00
#
_symmetry.space_group_name_H-M   'P 1'
#
loop_
_entity.id
_entity.type
_entity.pdbx_description
1 polymer ?
#
loop_
_entity_poly.entity_id
_entity_poly.type
_entity_poly.pdbx_seq_one_letter_code
_entity_poly.pdbx_strand_id
1 'polypeptide(L)'
;MSDLSEQQVMMADASASGKAEHEEQHQKKIRESVDSLLGAVSEADRILLMLKEVEGLSLKELEKIYKVNENALKVRLFRARQRVLKAFGASEKGKDPGKTG
;
A
#
# COMPACT_ATOMS: atom_id res chain seq x y z
N MET A 1 34.89 29.75 13.26
CA MET A 1 33.76 28.78 13.26
C MET A 1 32.52 29.53 12.81
N SER A 2 31.78 28.98 11.84
CA SER A 2 30.46 29.40 11.34
C SER A 2 30.28 30.85 10.86
N ASP A 3 30.59 31.10 9.58
CA ASP A 3 29.93 32.15 8.78
C ASP A 3 29.37 31.48 7.51
N LEU A 4 28.30 30.71 7.69
CA LEU A 4 27.42 30.36 6.57
C LEU A 4 26.54 31.59 6.32
N SER A 5 26.44 32.06 5.08
CA SER A 5 25.63 33.25 4.81
C SER A 5 24.16 32.95 5.13
N GLU A 6 23.44 33.93 5.68
CA GLU A 6 22.00 33.79 5.99
C GLU A 6 21.20 33.28 4.78
N GLN A 7 21.64 33.65 3.57
CA GLN A 7 21.07 33.19 2.31
C GLN A 7 21.29 31.69 2.04
N GLN A 8 22.43 31.12 2.43
CA GLN A 8 22.69 29.68 2.33
C GLN A 8 21.84 28.88 3.31
N VAL A 9 21.63 29.41 4.52
CA VAL A 9 20.75 28.79 5.53
C VAL A 9 19.30 28.77 5.04
N MET A 10 18.78 29.90 4.55
CA MET A 10 17.44 29.98 3.97
C MET A 10 17.23 29.01 2.79
N MET A 11 18.21 28.90 1.88
CA MET A 11 18.13 27.98 0.75
C MET A 11 18.14 26.51 1.19
N ALA A 12 18.94 26.18 2.21
CA ALA A 12 18.99 24.83 2.76
C ALA A 12 17.64 24.44 3.39
N ASP A 13 17.04 25.34 4.19
CA ASP A 13 15.74 25.11 4.83
C ASP A 13 14.61 24.98 3.81
N ALA A 14 14.55 25.85 2.80
CA ALA A 14 13.58 25.75 1.72
C ALA A 14 13.70 24.42 0.95
N SER A 15 14.93 23.95 0.70
CA SER A 15 15.17 22.67 0.04
C SER A 15 14.78 21.46 0.91
N ALA A 16 14.98 21.55 2.22
CA ALA A 16 14.60 20.53 3.18
C ALA A 16 13.08 20.44 3.33
N SER A 17 12.41 21.60 3.41
CA SER A 17 10.94 21.69 3.45
C SER A 17 10.31 21.10 2.19
N GLY A 18 10.81 21.47 1.00
CA GLY A 18 10.32 20.91 -0.26
C GLY A 18 10.49 19.39 -0.35
N LYS A 19 11.61 18.84 0.13
CA LYS A 19 11.82 17.38 0.19
C LYS A 19 10.84 16.68 1.14
N ALA A 20 10.62 17.24 2.33
CA ALA A 20 9.68 16.70 3.31
C ALA A 20 8.24 16.70 2.76
N GLU A 21 7.81 17.80 2.15
CA GLU A 21 6.49 17.91 1.51
C GLU A 21 6.30 16.89 0.38
N HIS A 22 7.32 16.70 -0.46
CA HIS A 22 7.27 15.71 -1.53
C HIS A 22 7.18 14.28 -0.99
N GLU A 23 7.91 13.97 0.08
CA GLU A 23 7.86 12.67 0.73
C GLU A 23 6.48 12.41 1.36
N GLU A 24 5.92 13.39 2.06
CA GLU A 24 4.57 13.29 2.63
C GLU A 24 3.51 13.07 1.55
N GLN A 25 3.57 13.83 0.45
CA GLN A 25 2.67 13.64 -0.70
C GLN A 25 2.81 12.25 -1.32
N HIS A 26 4.04 11.73 -1.41
CA HIS A 26 4.28 10.40 -1.94
C HIS A 26 3.70 9.32 -1.03
N GLN A 27 3.95 9.40 0.28
CA GLN A 27 3.39 8.48 1.27
C GLN A 27 1.86 8.52 1.28
N LYS A 28 1.26 9.70 1.16
CA LYS A 28 -0.20 9.86 1.06
C LYS A 28 -0.76 9.15 -0.17
N LYS A 29 -0.16 9.35 -1.35
CA LYS A 29 -0.57 8.68 -2.59
C LYS A 29 -0.46 7.16 -2.49
N ILE A 30 0.59 6.64 -1.84
CA ILE A 30 0.74 5.20 -1.59
C ILE A 30 -0.41 4.70 -0.71
N ARG A 31 -0.68 5.37 0.42
CA ARG A 31 -1.76 4.96 1.33
C ARG A 31 -3.12 4.94 0.63
N GLU A 32 -3.48 6.00 -0.07
CA GLU A 32 -4.74 6.09 -0.82
C GLU A 32 -4.85 4.99 -1.89
N SER A 33 -3.74 4.69 -2.57
CA SER A 33 -3.70 3.60 -3.56
C SER A 33 -3.93 2.24 -2.90
N VAL A 34 -3.22 1.94 -1.81
CA VAL A 34 -3.37 0.68 -1.06
C VAL A 34 -4.79 0.53 -0.52
N ASP A 35 -5.35 1.59 0.06
CA ASP A 35 -6.70 1.60 0.61
C ASP A 35 -7.75 1.31 -0.46
N SER A 36 -7.60 1.90 -1.65
CA SER A 36 -8.46 1.64 -2.81
C SER A 36 -8.37 0.17 -3.26
N LEU A 37 -7.15 -0.39 -3.33
CA LEU A 37 -6.94 -1.77 -3.75
C LEU A 37 -7.53 -2.78 -2.76
N LEU A 38 -7.31 -2.56 -1.47
CA LEU A 38 -7.88 -3.39 -0.42
C LEU A 38 -9.39 -3.21 -0.34
N GLY A 39 -9.92 -2.02 -0.66
CA GLY A 39 -11.34 -1.71 -0.78
C GLY A 39 -12.12 -2.67 -1.68
N ALA A 40 -11.49 -3.19 -2.74
CA ALA A 40 -12.09 -4.17 -3.64
C ALA A 40 -12.14 -5.61 -3.08
N VAL A 41 -11.54 -5.85 -1.92
CA VAL A 41 -11.48 -7.14 -1.23
C VAL A 41 -12.45 -7.13 -0.05
N SER A 42 -13.16 -8.25 0.13
CA SER A 42 -14.03 -8.43 1.29
C SER A 42 -13.25 -8.24 2.59
N GLU A 43 -13.91 -7.71 3.62
CA GLU A 43 -13.27 -7.43 4.91
C GLU A 43 -12.59 -8.67 5.51
N ALA A 44 -13.29 -9.82 5.50
CA ALA A 44 -12.75 -11.07 6.01
C ALA A 44 -11.49 -11.54 5.25
N ASP A 45 -11.43 -11.32 3.94
CA ASP A 45 -10.28 -11.71 3.13
C ASP A 45 -9.12 -10.72 3.27
N ARG A 46 -9.41 -9.44 3.55
CA ARG A 46 -8.41 -8.42 3.87
C ARG A 46 -7.70 -8.74 5.18
N ILE A 47 -8.45 -9.08 6.23
CA ILE A 47 -7.89 -9.50 7.52
C ILE A 47 -6.99 -10.74 7.32
N LEU A 48 -7.45 -11.71 6.53
CA LEU A 48 -6.67 -12.90 6.23
C LEU A 48 -5.36 -12.58 5.49
N LEU A 49 -5.37 -11.65 4.54
CA LEU A 49 -4.17 -11.16 3.86
C LEU A 49 -3.21 -10.45 4.83
N MET A 50 -3.72 -9.57 5.70
CA MET A 50 -2.90 -8.86 6.70
C MET A 50 -2.19 -9.83 7.63
N LEU A 51 -2.93 -10.79 8.20
CA LEU A 51 -2.34 -11.82 9.07
C LEU A 51 -1.29 -12.66 8.34
N LYS A 52 -1.49 -12.92 7.05
CA LYS A 52 -0.58 -13.77 6.28
C LYS A 52 0.67 -13.05 5.78
N GLU A 53 0.52 -11.83 5.26
CA GLU A 53 1.53 -11.13 4.46
C GLU A 53 2.20 -9.99 5.23
N VAL A 54 1.51 -9.37 6.18
CA VAL A 54 2.05 -8.28 7.02
C VAL A 54 2.56 -8.85 8.34
N GLU A 55 1.71 -9.59 9.06
CA GLU A 55 2.09 -10.21 10.34
C GLU A 55 2.93 -11.48 10.18
N GLY A 56 2.94 -12.06 8.97
CA GLY A 56 3.80 -13.20 8.63
C GLY A 56 3.37 -14.55 9.21
N LEU A 57 2.10 -14.71 9.63
CA LEU A 57 1.63 -15.97 10.22
C LEU A 57 1.77 -17.14 9.23
N SER A 58 2.12 -18.31 9.77
CA SER A 58 2.13 -19.56 9.03
C SER A 58 0.70 -20.04 8.74
N LEU A 59 0.54 -20.90 7.73
CA LEU A 59 -0.78 -21.47 7.42
C LEU A 59 -1.30 -22.34 8.57
N LYS A 60 -0.40 -22.99 9.33
CA LYS A 60 -0.74 -23.80 10.51
C LYS A 60 -1.30 -22.95 11.66
N GLU A 61 -0.80 -21.74 11.85
CA GLU A 61 -1.34 -20.80 12.85
C GLU A 61 -2.70 -20.27 12.43
N LEU A 62 -2.86 -19.93 11.15
CA LEU A 62 -4.15 -19.50 10.60
C LEU A 62 -5.21 -20.61 10.69
N GLU A 63 -4.84 -21.87 10.48
CA GLU A 63 -5.74 -23.01 10.67
C GLU A 63 -6.25 -23.12 12.12
N LYS A 64 -5.38 -22.86 13.12
CA LYS A 64 -5.79 -22.84 14.53
C LYS A 64 -6.75 -21.68 14.85
N ILE A 65 -6.50 -20.50 14.27
CA ILE A 65 -7.31 -19.29 14.50
C ILE A 65 -8.69 -19.43 13.84
N TYR A 66 -8.71 -19.80 12.55
CA TYR A 66 -9.93 -19.85 11.76
C TYR A 66 -10.66 -21.21 11.82
N LYS A 67 -10.03 -22.24 12.41
CA LYS A 67 -10.56 -23.61 12.54
C LYS A 67 -11.00 -24.22 11.19
N VAL A 68 -10.22 -23.94 10.14
CA VAL A 68 -10.44 -24.44 8.78
C VAL A 68 -9.15 -25.05 8.25
N ASN A 69 -9.28 -26.04 7.37
CA ASN A 69 -8.13 -26.75 6.82
C ASN A 69 -7.20 -25.84 6.00
N GLU A 70 -5.92 -26.21 5.93
CA GLU A 70 -4.89 -25.48 5.20
C GLU A 70 -5.25 -25.22 3.72
N ASN A 71 -5.89 -26.20 3.05
CA ASN A 71 -6.25 -26.08 1.64
C ASN A 71 -7.32 -25.02 1.39
N ALA A 72 -8.31 -24.92 2.27
CA ALA A 72 -9.34 -23.89 2.21
C ALA A 72 -8.74 -22.49 2.40
N LEU A 73 -7.79 -22.35 3.34
CA LEU A 73 -7.04 -21.10 3.53
C LEU A 73 -6.22 -20.73 2.30
N LYS A 74 -5.52 -21.69 1.67
CA LYS A 74 -4.78 -21.47 0.43
C LYS A 74 -5.68 -20.97 -0.69
N VAL A 75 -6.83 -21.61 -0.91
CA VAL A 75 -7.80 -21.19 -1.94
C VAL A 75 -8.33 -19.79 -1.65
N ARG A 76 -8.63 -19.50 -0.38
CA ARG A 76 -9.15 -18.19 0.04
C ARG A 76 -8.11 -17.09 -0.14
N LEU A 77 -6.88 -17.32 0.29
CA LEU A 77 -5.73 -16.43 0.06
C LEU A 77 -5.49 -16.20 -1.43
N PHE A 78 -5.53 -17.25 -2.25
CA PHE A 78 -5.37 -17.12 -3.69
C PHE A 78 -6.44 -16.20 -4.30
N ARG A 79 -7.72 -16.41 -3.97
CA ARG A 79 -8.82 -15.57 -4.45
C ARG A 79 -8.70 -14.12 -3.95
N ALA A 80 -8.27 -13.93 -2.71
CA ALA A 80 -8.01 -12.61 -2.14
C ALA A 80 -6.94 -11.87 -2.94
N ARG A 81 -5.80 -12.51 -3.22
CA ARG A 81 -4.72 -11.96 -4.07
C ARG A 81 -5.20 -11.62 -5.47
N GLN A 82 -5.96 -12.52 -6.11
CA GLN A 82 -6.49 -12.27 -7.45
C GLN A 82 -7.41 -11.05 -7.49
N ARG A 83 -8.20 -10.80 -6.44
CA ARG A 83 -9.03 -9.58 -6.34
C ARG A 83 -8.18 -8.31 -6.21
N VAL A 84 -7.13 -8.34 -5.38
CA VAL A 84 -6.17 -7.22 -5.27
C VAL A 84 -5.52 -6.94 -6.63
N LEU A 85 -5.02 -7.98 -7.30
CA LEU A 85 -4.39 -7.86 -8.61
C LEU A 85 -5.36 -7.32 -9.67
N LYS A 86 -6.62 -7.76 -9.64
CA LYS A 86 -7.66 -7.24 -10.55
C LYS A 86 -7.96 -5.77 -10.27
N ALA A 87 -8.05 -5.38 -9.01
CA ALA A 87 -8.24 -3.98 -8.61
C ALA A 87 -7.07 -3.11 -9.06
N PHE A 88 -5.83 -3.63 -8.94
CA PHE A 88 -4.62 -2.96 -9.40
C PHE A 88 -4.59 -2.78 -10.91
N GLY A 89 -4.91 -3.83 -11.67
CA GLY A 89 -5.03 -3.73 -13.13
C GLY A 89 -6.15 -2.76 -13.57
N ALA A 90 -7.19 -2.57 -12.77
CA ALA A 90 -8.25 -1.60 -13.05
C ALA A 90 -7.84 -0.16 -12.71
N SER A 91 -7.12 0.06 -11.60
CA SER A 91 -6.62 1.39 -11.23
C SER A 91 -5.57 1.91 -12.21
N GLU A 92 -4.73 1.03 -12.76
CA GLU A 92 -3.74 1.41 -13.79
C GLU A 92 -4.40 1.76 -15.12
N LYS A 93 -5.48 1.06 -15.52
CA LYS A 93 -6.24 1.38 -16.75
C LYS A 93 -7.02 2.70 -16.67
N GLY A 94 -7.36 3.16 -15.47
CA GLY A 94 -7.98 4.48 -15.24
C GLY A 94 -7.00 5.64 -15.26
N LYS A 95 -5.68 5.37 -15.28
CA LYS A 95 -4.61 6.35 -15.21
C LYS A 95 -4.01 6.70 -16.58
N ASP A 96 -4.63 6.24 -17.67
CA ASP A 96 -4.21 6.52 -19.03
C ASP A 96 -4.62 7.96 -19.43
N PRO A 97 -3.68 8.91 -19.61
CA PRO A 97 -4.00 10.29 -19.99
C PRO A 97 -4.38 10.43 -21.49
N GLY A 98 -4.70 9.33 -22.18
CA GLY A 98 -4.84 9.26 -23.63
C GLY A 98 -6.26 9.30 -24.21
N LYS A 99 -7.31 9.64 -23.44
CA LYS A 99 -8.69 9.67 -23.98
C LYS A 99 -9.48 10.93 -23.62
N THR A 100 -8.97 12.07 -24.06
CA THR A 100 -9.79 13.21 -24.49
C THR A 100 -9.55 13.40 -25.98
N GLY A 101 -10.50 12.93 -26.79
CA GLY A 101 -10.65 13.22 -28.20
C GLY A 101 -12.12 13.46 -28.48
#